data_AF-A0AAN8WS83-F1
#
_entry.id   AF-A0AAN8WS83-F1
#
_cell.length_a   1.000
_cell.length_b   1.000
_cell.length_c   1.000
_cell.angle_alpha   90.00
_cell.angle_beta   90.00
_cell.angle_gamma   90.00
#
_symmetry.space_group_name_H-M   'P 1'
#
loop_
_entity.id
_entity.type
_entity.pdbx_description
1 polymer ?
#
loop_
_entity_poly.entity_id
_entity_poly.type
_entity_poly.pdbx_seq_one_letter_code
_entity_poly.pdbx_strand_id
1 'polypeptide(L)'
;PSKKSGSRLVGDVEYADAAKVASVITPVPGGVGPMTVAMLMQNTVISAQKAVARMRVSEWNIRYLPQDLLEKVPSDIEIARAQTPKDVAELADEIGLLSSEVDLYGKKKAKVSLSVLQRLASQKVGKYIVVAGITPTPLGEGKSTTTIGLTQAIGAHLKKNVFACVRQPSQGPTFGIKGGAAGGGYSQVIPMDEFNLHLTGDIHAITAANNLLAAQIDARMFHESTQTDQALYGRLVPRLKSGRQFSQIQINRLKKLGIVETDPDKLTEEEIKKFVRLNIDPNTITWQRGKLFWCS
;
A
#
# COMPACT_ATOMS: atom_id res chain seq x y z
N PRO A 1 32.60 44.39 -6.97
CA PRO A 1 33.94 44.10 -7.55
C PRO A 1 33.99 42.69 -8.16
N SER A 2 33.85 42.62 -9.49
CA SER A 2 33.85 41.39 -10.30
C SER A 2 35.26 41.04 -10.80
N LYS A 3 35.58 39.75 -10.88
CA LYS A 3 36.71 39.24 -11.68
C LYS A 3 36.19 38.74 -13.03
N LYS A 4 37.06 38.79 -14.04
CA LYS A 4 36.78 38.59 -15.48
C LYS A 4 36.40 37.16 -15.93
N SER A 5 36.38 36.15 -15.05
CA SER A 5 35.88 34.82 -15.41
C SER A 5 35.43 34.04 -14.17
N GLY A 6 34.14 33.67 -14.13
CA GLY A 6 33.53 32.86 -13.08
C GLY A 6 32.30 33.53 -12.49
N SER A 7 31.14 32.87 -12.59
CA SER A 7 29.93 33.27 -11.87
C SER A 7 30.14 33.04 -10.36
N ARG A 8 30.00 34.10 -9.57
CA ARG A 8 29.98 34.02 -8.11
C ARG A 8 28.53 33.99 -7.66
N LEU A 9 28.13 32.95 -6.92
CA LEU A 9 26.89 32.99 -6.14
C LEU A 9 27.02 34.11 -5.11
N VAL A 10 26.35 35.22 -5.37
CA VAL A 10 26.10 36.31 -4.42
C VAL A 10 24.72 36.06 -3.85
N GLY A 11 24.58 36.08 -2.52
CA GLY A 11 23.30 35.85 -1.85
C GLY A 11 22.26 36.90 -2.22
N ASP A 12 20.98 36.55 -2.07
CA ASP A 12 19.82 37.24 -2.65
C ASP A 12 19.45 38.57 -1.98
N VAL A 13 20.34 39.17 -1.17
CA VAL A 13 20.04 40.37 -0.37
C VAL A 13 20.92 41.54 -0.79
N GLU A 14 20.26 42.64 -1.20
CA GLU A 14 20.91 43.91 -1.51
C GLU A 14 21.41 44.57 -0.22
N TYR A 15 22.70 44.33 0.07
CA TYR A 15 23.36 44.72 1.33
C TYR A 15 23.17 46.20 1.68
N ALA A 16 23.21 47.10 0.68
CA ALA A 16 23.14 48.54 0.90
C ALA A 16 21.80 49.00 1.49
N ASP A 17 20.70 48.33 1.12
CA ASP A 17 19.38 48.67 1.64
C ASP A 17 19.10 47.92 2.95
N ALA A 18 19.53 46.67 3.07
CA ALA A 18 19.43 45.92 4.33
C ALA A 18 20.20 46.59 5.48
N ALA A 19 21.35 47.21 5.18
CA ALA A 19 22.18 47.91 6.17
C ALA A 19 21.54 49.14 6.79
N LYS A 20 20.55 49.75 6.13
CA LYS A 20 19.85 50.92 6.67
C LYS A 20 18.86 50.55 7.77
N VAL A 21 18.39 49.30 7.78
CA VAL A 21 17.29 48.84 8.66
C VAL A 21 17.74 47.80 9.67
N ALA A 22 18.83 47.08 9.40
CA ALA A 22 19.37 46.07 10.29
C ALA A 22 20.09 46.69 11.49
N SER A 23 19.77 46.23 12.71
CA SER A 23 20.42 46.68 13.94
C SER A 23 21.87 46.19 14.08
N VAL A 24 22.22 45.06 13.46
CA VAL A 24 23.57 44.49 13.40
C VAL A 24 23.74 43.75 12.08
N ILE A 25 24.88 43.96 11.40
CA ILE A 25 25.30 43.12 10.26
C ILE A 25 26.67 42.54 10.55
N THR A 26 26.77 41.21 10.51
CA THR A 26 28.05 40.52 10.62
C THR A 26 28.77 40.53 9.28
N PRO A 27 30.00 41.09 9.19
CA PRO A 27 30.75 41.07 7.95
C PRO A 27 31.18 39.64 7.65
N VAL A 28 30.87 39.14 6.45
CA VAL A 28 31.30 37.81 6.01
C VAL A 28 32.27 37.97 4.83
N PRO A 29 33.57 38.17 5.10
CA PRO A 29 34.55 38.38 4.05
C PRO A 29 34.83 37.04 3.36
N GLY A 30 34.06 36.72 2.32
CA GLY A 30 34.41 35.67 1.37
C GLY A 30 33.63 34.36 1.43
N GLY A 31 32.59 34.22 2.24
CA GLY A 31 31.81 32.99 2.28
C GLY A 31 30.84 32.92 3.46
N VAL A 32 30.50 31.71 3.89
CA VAL A 32 29.66 31.46 5.07
C VAL A 32 30.55 31.57 6.32
N GLY A 33 30.25 32.48 7.24
CA GLY A 33 31.11 32.76 8.40
C GLY A 33 31.12 31.60 9.40
N PRO A 34 32.13 31.49 10.28
CA PRO A 34 32.24 30.39 11.25
C PRO A 34 31.01 30.28 12.16
N MET A 35 30.37 31.40 12.51
CA MET A 35 29.11 31.42 13.25
C MET A 35 27.95 30.80 12.47
N THR A 36 27.85 31.07 11.16
CA THR A 36 26.80 30.50 10.32
C THR A 36 27.03 29.00 10.11
N VAL A 37 28.29 28.56 9.97
CA VAL A 37 28.65 27.13 9.94
C VAL A 37 28.29 26.46 11.27
N ALA A 38 28.64 27.08 12.40
CA ALA A 38 28.29 26.57 13.73
C ALA A 38 26.78 26.47 13.94
N MET A 39 26.02 27.49 13.55
CA MET A 39 24.55 27.48 13.60
C MET A 39 23.94 26.42 12.68
N LEU A 40 24.49 26.23 11.48
CA LEU A 40 24.04 25.18 10.56
C LEU A 40 24.31 23.80 11.15
N MET A 41 25.51 23.55 11.67
CA MET A 41 25.85 22.29 12.35
C MET A 41 24.97 22.05 13.57
N GLN A 42 24.73 23.07 14.39
CA GLN A 42 23.84 22.98 15.55
C GLN A 42 22.42 22.61 15.13
N ASN A 43 21.87 23.27 14.10
CA ASN A 43 20.56 22.96 13.56
C ASN A 43 20.49 21.55 12.95
N THR A 44 21.55 21.10 12.28
CA THR A 44 21.67 19.73 11.77
C THR A 44 21.66 18.72 12.91
N VAL A 45 22.42 18.95 13.99
CA VAL A 45 22.46 18.07 15.16
C VAL A 45 21.09 18.03 15.86
N ILE A 46 20.46 19.17 16.09
CA ILE A 46 19.11 19.25 16.69
C ILE A 46 18.09 18.49 15.81
N SER A 47 18.18 18.66 14.48
CA SER A 47 17.29 17.97 13.55
C SER A 47 17.52 16.46 13.56
N ALA A 48 18.78 16.01 13.60
CA ALA A 48 19.14 14.61 13.71
C ALA A 48 18.66 13.99 15.04
N GLN A 49 18.83 14.69 16.16
CA GLN A 49 18.32 14.26 17.46
C GLN A 49 16.79 14.12 17.46
N LYS A 50 16.07 15.11 16.90
CA LYS A 50 14.62 15.04 16.72
C LYS A 50 14.21 13.88 15.83
N ALA A 51 14.93 13.63 14.74
CA ALA A 51 14.68 12.49 13.85
C ALA A 51 14.89 11.15 14.57
N VAL A 52 15.97 11.00 15.34
CA VAL A 52 16.23 9.79 16.14
C VAL A 52 15.18 9.59 17.23
N ALA A 53 14.77 10.66 17.92
CA ALA A 53 13.69 10.59 18.91
C ALA A 53 12.35 10.16 18.26
N ARG A 54 12.03 10.70 17.07
CA ARG A 54 10.89 10.26 16.24
C ARG A 54 11.03 8.83 15.70
N MET A 55 12.23 8.26 15.63
CA MET A 55 12.41 6.85 15.24
C MET A 55 12.27 5.88 16.42
N ARG A 56 12.36 6.37 17.65
CA ARG A 56 12.27 5.58 18.90
C ARG A 56 10.90 5.67 19.57
N VAL A 57 9.83 5.96 18.82
CA VAL A 57 8.50 6.28 19.38
C VAL A 57 8.01 5.17 20.31
N SER A 58 8.03 5.44 21.61
CA SER A 58 7.41 4.58 22.63
C SER A 58 5.91 4.88 22.78
N GLU A 59 5.50 6.12 22.54
CA GLU A 59 4.13 6.61 22.70
C GLU A 59 3.79 7.58 21.56
N TRP A 60 2.63 7.40 20.92
CA TRP A 60 2.18 8.28 19.84
C TRP A 60 1.59 9.56 20.39
N ASN A 61 1.81 10.66 19.68
CA ASN A 61 1.23 11.95 20.01
C ASN A 61 -0.06 12.19 19.19
N ILE A 62 -1.06 11.31 19.38
CA ILE A 62 -2.30 11.38 18.61
C ILE A 62 -3.25 12.42 19.19
N ARG A 63 -3.77 13.29 18.31
CA ARG A 63 -4.90 14.18 18.62
C ARG A 63 -6.23 13.48 18.33
N TYR A 64 -6.88 12.89 19.32
CA TYR A 64 -8.17 12.22 19.10
C TYR A 64 -9.28 13.23 18.73
N LEU A 65 -10.14 12.85 17.79
CA LEU A 65 -11.31 13.65 17.43
C LEU A 65 -12.38 13.52 18.52
N PRO A 66 -12.95 14.63 19.02
CA PRO A 66 -14.04 14.57 19.99
C PRO A 66 -15.29 13.96 19.35
N GLN A 67 -16.11 13.30 20.18
CA GLN A 67 -17.40 12.76 19.78
C GLN A 67 -18.50 13.47 20.56
N ASP A 68 -19.43 14.08 19.83
CA ASP A 68 -20.64 14.66 20.40
C ASP A 68 -21.73 13.58 20.43
N LEU A 69 -21.91 12.99 21.62
CA LEU A 69 -22.88 11.92 21.83
C LEU A 69 -24.28 12.53 22.03
N LEU A 70 -25.18 12.23 21.11
CA LEU A 70 -26.60 12.59 21.21
C LEU A 70 -27.38 11.52 21.99
N GLU A 71 -28.33 11.98 22.82
CA GLU A 71 -29.23 11.11 23.61
C GLU A 71 -30.05 10.17 22.72
N LYS A 72 -30.57 10.69 21.60
CA LYS A 72 -31.18 9.88 20.54
C LYS A 72 -30.12 9.61 19.47
N VAL A 73 -29.63 8.37 19.41
CA VAL A 73 -28.63 7.93 18.45
C VAL A 73 -29.18 8.07 17.01
N PRO A 74 -28.57 8.91 16.16
CA PRO A 74 -28.95 9.03 14.75
C PRO A 74 -28.59 7.76 13.96
N SER A 75 -28.95 7.72 12.68
CA SER A 75 -28.50 6.64 11.80
C SER A 75 -26.98 6.65 11.60
N ASP A 76 -26.37 5.49 11.32
CA ASP A 76 -24.92 5.36 11.16
C ASP A 76 -24.33 6.36 10.15
N ILE A 77 -25.05 6.57 9.03
CA ILE A 77 -24.64 7.49 7.96
C ILE A 77 -24.70 8.96 8.40
N GLU A 78 -25.65 9.34 9.24
CA GLU A 78 -25.75 10.70 9.79
C GLU A 78 -24.59 10.96 10.73
N ILE A 79 -24.26 10.00 11.60
CA ILE A 79 -23.11 10.09 12.51
C ILE A 79 -21.80 10.19 11.69
N ALA A 80 -21.66 9.38 10.64
CA ALA A 80 -20.47 9.38 9.79
C ALA A 80 -20.28 10.70 9.04
N ARG A 81 -21.37 11.33 8.59
CA ARG A 81 -21.34 12.62 7.87
C ARG A 81 -21.17 13.83 8.78
N ALA A 82 -21.61 13.74 10.03
CA ALA A 82 -21.46 14.81 11.00
C ALA A 82 -19.99 15.01 11.42
N GLN A 83 -19.19 13.95 11.40
CA GLN A 83 -17.78 14.01 11.78
C GLN A 83 -16.88 14.35 10.58
N THR A 84 -15.98 15.31 10.76
CA THR A 84 -14.94 15.59 9.75
C THR A 84 -13.72 14.68 10.01
N PRO A 85 -13.36 13.77 9.07
CA PRO A 85 -12.18 12.93 9.25
C PRO A 85 -10.91 13.78 9.28
N LYS A 86 -9.96 13.39 10.14
CA LYS A 86 -8.62 13.98 10.17
C LYS A 86 -7.90 13.73 8.84
N ASP A 87 -7.03 14.67 8.44
CA ASP A 87 -6.09 14.41 7.36
C ASP A 87 -5.19 13.20 7.73
N VAL A 88 -5.14 12.22 6.84
CA VAL A 88 -4.39 10.98 7.03
C VAL A 88 -2.88 11.24 7.06
N ALA A 89 -2.40 12.32 6.44
CA ALA A 89 -1.00 12.71 6.53
C ALA A 89 -0.64 13.20 7.93
N GLU A 90 -1.54 13.95 8.58
CA GLU A 90 -1.38 14.33 10.00
C GLU A 90 -1.40 13.09 10.89
N LEU A 91 -2.36 12.18 10.67
CA LEU A 91 -2.44 10.94 11.43
C LEU A 91 -1.17 10.10 11.29
N ALA A 92 -0.62 10.00 10.07
CA ALA A 92 0.62 9.26 9.80
C ALA A 92 1.82 9.83 10.58
N ASP A 93 1.98 11.15 10.62
CA ASP A 93 3.04 11.81 11.39
C ASP A 93 2.86 11.58 12.90
N GLU A 94 1.62 11.71 13.41
CA GLU A 94 1.29 11.49 14.83
C GLU A 94 1.63 10.07 15.33
N ILE A 95 1.52 9.06 14.46
CA ILE A 95 1.86 7.67 14.77
C ILE A 95 3.32 7.29 14.43
N GLY A 96 4.12 8.23 13.91
CA GLY A 96 5.54 8.04 13.62
C GLY A 96 5.84 7.32 12.30
N LEU A 97 4.95 7.39 11.32
CA LEU A 97 5.25 7.00 9.93
C LEU A 97 6.00 8.13 9.22
N LEU A 98 6.96 7.78 8.38
CA LEU A 98 7.68 8.74 7.56
C LEU A 98 6.86 9.09 6.31
N SER A 99 7.00 10.32 5.80
CA SER A 99 6.30 10.73 4.58
C SER A 99 6.65 9.87 3.36
N SER A 100 7.87 9.32 3.31
CA SER A 100 8.31 8.39 2.26
C SER A 100 7.70 6.99 2.36
N GLU A 101 7.01 6.70 3.46
CA GLU A 101 6.40 5.39 3.74
C GLU A 101 4.88 5.38 3.52
N VAL A 102 4.31 6.52 3.11
CA VAL A 102 2.87 6.73 3.05
C VAL A 102 2.49 7.28 1.68
N ASP A 103 1.72 6.50 0.94
CA ASP A 103 1.14 6.90 -0.34
C ASP A 103 -0.29 7.37 -0.12
N LEU A 104 -0.54 8.67 -0.29
CA LEU A 104 -1.83 9.30 0.00
C LEU A 104 -2.87 9.03 -1.10
N TYR A 105 -4.10 8.68 -0.71
CA TYR A 105 -5.27 8.49 -1.56
C TYR A 105 -6.36 9.51 -1.17
N GLY A 106 -6.15 10.74 -1.65
CA GLY A 106 -6.86 11.90 -1.12
C GLY A 106 -6.40 12.23 0.30
N LYS A 107 -7.22 12.99 1.03
CA LYS A 107 -6.87 13.45 2.39
C LYS A 107 -7.21 12.46 3.50
N LYS A 108 -7.98 11.41 3.23
CA LYS A 108 -8.61 10.58 4.26
C LYS A 108 -8.10 9.14 4.29
N LYS A 109 -7.29 8.72 3.32
CA LYS A 109 -6.86 7.33 3.12
C LYS A 109 -5.43 7.33 2.63
N ALA A 110 -4.67 6.32 3.00
CA ALA A 110 -3.32 6.12 2.50
C ALA A 110 -2.97 4.64 2.45
N LYS A 111 -1.99 4.28 1.61
CA LYS A 111 -1.29 3.00 1.67
C LYS A 111 0.01 3.17 2.43
N VAL A 112 0.37 2.17 3.21
CA VAL A 112 1.62 2.14 3.97
C VAL A 112 2.60 1.20 3.26
N SER A 113 3.80 1.70 2.99
CA SER A 113 4.87 0.94 2.36
C SER A 113 5.38 -0.18 3.28
N LEU A 114 5.67 -1.35 2.72
CA LEU A 114 6.25 -2.48 3.47
C LEU A 114 7.67 -2.21 3.96
N SER A 115 8.33 -1.16 3.47
CA SER A 115 9.63 -0.68 3.98
C SER A 115 9.61 -0.37 5.48
N VAL A 116 8.45 0.00 6.02
CA VAL A 116 8.22 0.22 7.46
C VAL A 116 8.61 -1.01 8.29
N LEU A 117 8.33 -2.22 7.78
CA LEU A 117 8.65 -3.47 8.49
C LEU A 117 10.15 -3.66 8.66
N GLN A 118 10.94 -3.26 7.66
CA GLN A 118 12.40 -3.34 7.72
C GLN A 118 12.96 -2.30 8.69
N ARG A 119 12.43 -1.07 8.67
CA ARG A 119 12.84 0.00 9.58
C ARG A 119 12.53 -0.33 11.04
N LEU A 120 11.37 -0.94 11.30
CA LEU A 120 10.90 -1.27 12.64
C LEU A 120 11.28 -2.69 13.09
N ALA A 121 12.14 -3.40 12.36
CA ALA A 121 12.49 -4.79 12.65
C ALA A 121 13.10 -5.00 14.05
N SER A 122 13.78 -3.99 14.60
CA SER A 122 14.38 -4.03 15.95
C SER A 122 13.42 -3.63 17.07
N GLN A 123 12.18 -3.23 16.75
CA GLN A 123 11.20 -2.78 17.74
C GLN A 123 10.50 -3.98 18.40
N LYS A 124 10.09 -3.79 19.66
CA LYS A 124 9.33 -4.81 20.38
C LYS A 124 7.93 -4.95 19.78
N VAL A 125 7.53 -6.18 19.49
CA VAL A 125 6.18 -6.50 19.01
C VAL A 125 5.14 -6.13 20.07
N GLY A 126 4.07 -5.45 19.63
CA GLY A 126 2.95 -5.09 20.48
C GLY A 126 2.09 -6.27 20.91
N LYS A 127 1.05 -6.01 21.71
CA LYS A 127 0.06 -7.02 22.08
C LYS A 127 -0.90 -7.25 20.92
N TYR A 128 -1.20 -8.51 20.63
CA TYR A 128 -2.18 -8.89 19.62
C TYR A 128 -3.49 -9.31 20.29
N ILE A 129 -4.58 -8.58 20.00
CA ILE A 129 -5.90 -8.81 20.59
C ILE A 129 -6.85 -9.23 19.47
N VAL A 130 -7.46 -10.41 19.62
CA VAL A 130 -8.45 -10.92 18.66
C VAL A 130 -9.84 -10.74 19.24
N VAL A 131 -10.69 -10.04 18.51
CA VAL A 131 -12.12 -9.92 18.83
C VAL A 131 -12.87 -11.00 18.05
N ALA A 132 -13.45 -11.96 18.77
CA ALA A 132 -14.26 -13.03 18.21
C ALA A 132 -15.74 -12.83 18.58
N GLY A 133 -16.63 -13.52 17.88
CA GLY A 133 -18.04 -13.59 18.25
C GLY A 133 -18.59 -15.00 18.06
N ILE A 134 -19.78 -15.22 18.60
CA ILE A 134 -20.53 -16.47 18.45
C ILE A 134 -21.00 -16.69 17.01
N THR A 135 -21.57 -17.86 16.75
CA THR A 135 -22.22 -18.19 15.47
C THR A 135 -23.19 -17.09 15.06
N PRO A 136 -23.16 -16.62 13.80
CA PRO A 136 -24.01 -15.53 13.34
C PRO A 136 -25.50 -15.79 13.58
N THR A 137 -26.19 -14.80 14.12
CA THR A 137 -27.62 -14.75 14.35
C THR A 137 -28.23 -13.62 13.50
N PRO A 138 -29.52 -13.69 13.13
CA PRO A 138 -30.18 -12.63 12.37
C PRO A 138 -30.18 -11.25 13.03
N LEU A 139 -29.98 -11.18 14.35
CA LEU A 139 -29.95 -9.94 15.12
C LEU A 139 -28.62 -9.19 15.02
N GLY A 140 -27.56 -9.84 14.52
CA GLY A 140 -26.22 -9.26 14.38
C GLY A 140 -25.47 -9.14 15.72
N GLU A 141 -24.20 -9.51 15.74
CA GLU A 141 -23.42 -9.59 16.99
C GLU A 141 -22.55 -8.35 17.25
N GLY A 142 -22.49 -7.41 16.29
CA GLY A 142 -21.70 -6.18 16.45
C GLY A 142 -20.19 -6.38 16.53
N LYS A 143 -19.62 -7.47 15.99
CA LYS A 143 -18.17 -7.77 16.07
C LYS A 143 -17.28 -6.59 15.64
N SER A 144 -17.59 -5.98 14.49
CA SER A 144 -16.84 -4.81 13.99
C SER A 144 -17.00 -3.60 14.92
N THR A 145 -18.23 -3.34 15.37
CA THR A 145 -18.55 -2.26 16.32
C THR A 145 -17.76 -2.40 17.62
N THR A 146 -17.68 -3.62 18.17
CA THR A 146 -16.89 -3.92 19.37
C THR A 146 -15.39 -3.74 19.13
N THR A 147 -14.89 -4.15 17.97
CA THR A 147 -13.46 -3.98 17.62
C THR A 147 -13.05 -2.51 17.57
N ILE A 148 -13.89 -1.67 16.95
CA ILE A 148 -13.64 -0.23 16.82
C ILE A 148 -13.82 0.46 18.17
N GLY A 149 -14.89 0.14 18.90
CA GLY A 149 -15.15 0.69 20.23
C GLY A 149 -14.05 0.35 21.24
N LEU A 150 -13.53 -0.89 21.20
CA LEU A 150 -12.39 -1.30 22.02
C LEU A 150 -11.13 -0.49 21.67
N THR A 151 -10.89 -0.27 20.38
CA THR A 151 -9.75 0.55 19.90
C THR A 151 -9.90 2.01 20.36
N GLN A 152 -11.10 2.58 20.27
CA GLN A 152 -11.39 3.92 20.77
C GLN A 152 -11.19 4.00 22.29
N ALA A 153 -11.63 3.01 23.06
CA ALA A 153 -11.41 2.94 24.51
C ALA A 153 -9.91 2.92 24.86
N ILE A 154 -9.14 2.04 24.22
CA ILE A 154 -7.69 1.90 24.49
C ILE A 154 -6.92 3.15 24.05
N GLY A 155 -7.26 3.71 22.89
CA GLY A 155 -6.58 4.89 22.36
C GLY A 155 -7.04 6.18 23.04
N ALA A 156 -8.30 6.56 22.83
CA ALA A 156 -8.79 7.88 23.22
C ALA A 156 -8.92 8.03 24.76
N HIS A 157 -9.29 6.96 25.48
CA HIS A 157 -9.51 7.03 26.94
C HIS A 157 -8.31 6.57 27.75
N LEU A 158 -7.64 5.46 27.36
CA LEU A 158 -6.47 4.94 28.09
C LEU A 158 -5.13 5.50 27.60
N LYS A 159 -5.13 6.27 26.50
CA LYS A 159 -3.94 6.88 25.90
C LYS A 159 -2.84 5.87 25.60
N LYS A 160 -3.21 4.70 25.06
CA LYS A 160 -2.28 3.65 24.62
C LYS A 160 -2.25 3.56 23.09
N ASN A 161 -1.07 3.28 22.55
CA ASN A 161 -0.88 3.03 21.13
C ASN A 161 -1.69 1.80 20.71
N VAL A 162 -2.63 1.98 19.78
CA VAL A 162 -3.53 0.94 19.30
C VAL A 162 -4.02 1.22 17.88
N PHE A 163 -4.13 0.19 17.07
CA PHE A 163 -4.79 0.23 15.76
C PHE A 163 -5.85 -0.87 15.70
N ALA A 164 -6.94 -0.60 15.00
CA ALA A 164 -7.90 -1.62 14.60
C ALA A 164 -7.51 -2.16 13.21
N CYS A 165 -7.46 -3.48 13.07
CA CYS A 165 -7.33 -4.14 11.77
C CYS A 165 -8.68 -4.77 11.41
N VAL A 166 -9.30 -4.28 10.35
CA VAL A 166 -10.61 -4.76 9.87
C VAL A 166 -10.52 -5.17 8.40
N ARG A 167 -11.37 -6.12 7.99
CA ARG A 167 -11.46 -6.54 6.59
C ARG A 167 -12.17 -5.48 5.75
N GLN A 168 -11.71 -5.26 4.53
CA GLN A 168 -12.45 -4.47 3.55
C GLN A 168 -13.76 -5.20 3.19
N PRO A 169 -14.93 -4.53 3.27
CA PRO A 169 -16.19 -5.10 2.81
C PRO A 169 -16.20 -5.29 1.29
N SER A 170 -16.91 -6.32 0.82
CA SER A 170 -17.22 -6.44 -0.60
C SER A 170 -18.32 -5.45 -1.00
N GLN A 171 -18.27 -4.95 -2.24
CA GLN A 171 -19.24 -3.97 -2.76
C GLN A 171 -20.64 -4.57 -2.95
N GLY A 172 -20.75 -5.87 -3.22
CA GLY A 172 -22.02 -6.53 -3.53
C GLY A 172 -23.06 -6.40 -2.41
N PRO A 173 -22.74 -6.77 -1.16
CA PRO A 173 -23.64 -6.61 -0.01
C PRO A 173 -24.06 -5.16 0.27
N THR A 174 -23.23 -4.17 -0.09
CA THR A 174 -23.54 -2.74 0.08
C THR A 174 -24.78 -2.30 -0.71
N PHE A 175 -25.07 -2.96 -1.84
CA PHE A 175 -26.28 -2.73 -2.64
C PHE A 175 -27.45 -3.67 -2.26
N GLY A 176 -27.29 -4.48 -1.21
CA GLY A 176 -28.28 -5.40 -0.68
C GLY A 176 -28.80 -5.02 0.71
N ILE A 177 -29.27 -6.01 1.47
CA ILE A 177 -29.96 -5.82 2.77
C ILE A 177 -28.97 -5.58 3.94
N LYS A 178 -27.69 -5.96 3.80
CA LYS A 178 -26.72 -5.85 4.88
C LYS A 178 -26.04 -4.47 4.89
N GLY A 179 -26.36 -3.67 5.91
CA GLY A 179 -25.64 -2.43 6.24
C GLY A 179 -24.13 -2.66 6.48
N GLY A 180 -23.35 -1.60 6.28
CA GLY A 180 -21.90 -1.63 6.08
C GLY A 180 -21.07 -2.33 7.17
N ALA A 181 -19.94 -2.92 6.77
CA ALA A 181 -19.04 -3.67 7.66
C ALA A 181 -18.10 -2.78 8.50
N ALA A 182 -18.33 -1.46 8.49
CA ALA A 182 -17.45 -0.44 9.05
C ALA A 182 -17.65 -0.22 10.56
N GLY A 183 -18.50 -1.00 11.24
CA GLY A 183 -18.95 -0.74 12.62
C GLY A 183 -20.38 -0.22 12.66
N GLY A 184 -20.74 0.49 13.73
CA GLY A 184 -22.08 1.07 13.90
C GLY A 184 -22.14 2.08 15.05
N GLY A 185 -23.13 2.98 15.00
CA GLY A 185 -23.27 4.09 15.93
C GLY A 185 -22.03 5.00 15.93
N TYR A 186 -21.54 5.34 17.12
CA TYR A 186 -20.32 6.15 17.31
C TYR A 186 -19.01 5.35 17.18
N SER A 187 -19.12 4.02 17.04
CA SER A 187 -17.99 3.09 16.90
C SER A 187 -17.89 2.60 15.46
N GLN A 188 -17.48 3.50 14.56
CA GLN A 188 -17.38 3.23 13.13
C GLN A 188 -16.12 3.81 12.49
N VAL A 189 -15.71 3.24 11.36
CA VAL A 189 -14.64 3.77 10.49
C VAL A 189 -15.24 4.81 9.54
N ILE A 190 -14.62 5.99 9.49
CA ILE A 190 -14.98 7.07 8.57
C ILE A 190 -13.80 7.36 7.62
N PRO A 191 -14.03 7.76 6.35
CA PRO A 191 -15.32 7.94 5.67
C PRO A 191 -16.01 6.61 5.29
N MET A 192 -17.26 6.41 5.74
CA MET A 192 -17.99 5.13 5.62
C MET A 192 -18.38 4.77 4.18
N ASP A 193 -18.71 5.78 3.39
CA ASP A 193 -19.05 5.69 1.97
C ASP A 193 -17.88 5.19 1.13
N GLU A 194 -16.70 5.78 1.31
CA GLU A 194 -15.49 5.33 0.60
C GLU A 194 -15.05 3.94 1.06
N PHE A 195 -15.22 3.62 2.35
CA PHE A 195 -14.87 2.32 2.92
C PHE A 195 -15.72 1.18 2.35
N ASN A 196 -17.01 1.41 2.11
CA ASN A 196 -17.92 0.40 1.58
C ASN A 196 -17.88 0.26 0.04
N LEU A 197 -17.28 1.22 -0.67
CA LEU A 197 -17.22 1.23 -2.12
C LEU A 197 -15.83 0.83 -2.65
N HIS A 198 -15.11 1.77 -3.24
CA HIS A 198 -13.86 1.49 -3.95
C HIS A 198 -12.63 1.52 -3.05
N LEU A 199 -12.72 2.16 -1.88
CA LEU A 199 -11.60 2.41 -0.96
C LEU A 199 -10.35 2.87 -1.73
N THR A 200 -9.36 1.98 -1.87
CA THR A 200 -8.06 2.18 -2.51
C THR A 200 -7.88 1.35 -3.80
N GLY A 201 -8.93 0.68 -4.26
CA GLY A 201 -8.92 -0.13 -5.48
C GLY A 201 -8.37 -1.55 -5.32
N ASP A 202 -8.21 -2.06 -4.10
CA ASP A 202 -7.57 -3.36 -3.87
C ASP A 202 -8.41 -4.52 -4.44
N ILE A 203 -9.72 -4.48 -4.26
CA ILE A 203 -10.67 -5.41 -4.88
C ILE A 203 -10.60 -5.34 -6.41
N HIS A 204 -10.44 -4.14 -6.98
CA HIS A 204 -10.33 -3.96 -8.43
C HIS A 204 -9.04 -4.55 -8.98
N ALA A 205 -7.92 -4.38 -8.27
CA ALA A 205 -6.64 -4.98 -8.64
C ALA A 205 -6.69 -6.52 -8.62
N ILE A 206 -7.30 -7.10 -7.57
CA ILE A 206 -7.52 -8.55 -7.49
C ILE A 206 -8.42 -9.03 -8.64
N THR A 207 -9.49 -8.29 -8.93
CA THR A 207 -10.42 -8.62 -10.02
C THR A 207 -9.73 -8.57 -11.39
N ALA A 208 -8.93 -7.54 -11.64
CA ALA A 208 -8.16 -7.40 -12.87
C ALA A 208 -7.15 -8.54 -13.03
N ALA A 209 -6.40 -8.88 -11.97
CA ALA A 209 -5.46 -9.99 -11.99
C ALA A 209 -6.15 -11.34 -12.25
N ASN A 210 -7.27 -11.59 -11.58
CA ASN A 210 -8.07 -12.80 -11.77
C ASN A 210 -8.62 -12.90 -13.20
N ASN A 211 -9.17 -11.82 -13.73
CA ASN A 211 -9.70 -11.80 -15.09
C ASN A 211 -8.61 -11.93 -16.15
N LEU A 212 -7.43 -11.35 -15.90
CA LEU A 212 -6.27 -11.52 -16.77
C LEU A 212 -5.81 -12.98 -16.80
N LEU A 213 -5.75 -13.66 -15.64
CA LEU A 213 -5.40 -15.08 -15.59
C LEU A 213 -6.41 -15.92 -16.38
N ALA A 214 -7.71 -15.65 -16.20
CA ALA A 214 -8.77 -16.32 -16.93
C ALA A 214 -8.61 -16.15 -18.45
N ALA A 215 -8.43 -14.91 -18.90
CA ALA A 215 -8.24 -14.60 -20.31
C ALA A 215 -6.99 -15.25 -20.90
N GLN A 216 -5.90 -15.33 -20.13
CA GLN A 216 -4.66 -16.01 -20.55
C GLN A 216 -4.86 -17.52 -20.69
N ILE A 217 -5.60 -18.15 -19.78
CA ILE A 217 -5.93 -19.58 -19.86
C ILE A 217 -6.80 -19.84 -21.10
N ASP A 218 -7.85 -19.04 -21.31
CA ASP A 218 -8.73 -19.18 -22.47
C ASP A 218 -7.97 -18.98 -23.79
N ALA A 219 -7.14 -17.93 -23.88
CA ALA A 219 -6.29 -17.68 -25.04
C ALA A 219 -5.30 -18.84 -25.27
N ARG A 220 -4.76 -19.40 -24.18
CA ARG A 220 -3.85 -20.55 -24.26
C ARG A 220 -4.55 -21.80 -24.79
N MET A 221 -5.74 -22.11 -24.28
CA MET A 221 -6.55 -23.24 -24.75
C MET A 221 -6.94 -23.06 -26.22
N PHE A 222 -7.33 -21.85 -26.63
CA PHE A 222 -7.66 -21.53 -28.02
C PHE A 222 -6.47 -21.68 -28.96
N HIS A 223 -5.28 -21.19 -28.57
CA HIS A 223 -4.08 -21.34 -29.40
C HIS A 223 -3.60 -22.78 -29.47
N GLU A 224 -3.75 -23.56 -28.40
CA GLU A 224 -3.52 -25.00 -28.48
C GLU A 224 -4.52 -25.64 -29.46
N SER A 225 -5.83 -25.44 -29.34
CA SER A 225 -6.78 -26.13 -30.23
C SER A 225 -6.66 -25.77 -31.72
N THR A 226 -6.17 -24.57 -32.05
CA THR A 226 -6.15 -24.07 -33.44
C THR A 226 -4.80 -24.14 -34.15
N GLN A 227 -3.68 -24.22 -33.43
CA GLN A 227 -2.34 -24.11 -34.03
C GLN A 227 -1.60 -25.44 -34.09
N THR A 228 -0.67 -25.55 -35.03
CA THR A 228 0.23 -26.69 -35.14
C THR A 228 1.32 -26.63 -34.07
N ASP A 229 1.88 -27.79 -33.69
CA ASP A 229 2.93 -27.89 -32.68
C ASP A 229 4.17 -27.08 -33.05
N GLN A 230 4.54 -27.08 -34.33
CA GLN A 230 5.66 -26.28 -34.84
C GLN A 230 5.42 -24.77 -34.71
N ALA A 231 4.19 -24.31 -34.98
CA ALA A 231 3.84 -22.90 -34.83
C ALA A 231 3.87 -22.46 -33.36
N LEU A 232 3.37 -23.30 -32.45
CA LEU A 232 3.46 -23.07 -30.99
C LEU A 232 4.92 -23.06 -30.52
N TYR A 233 5.73 -24.00 -31.01
CA TYR A 233 7.15 -24.09 -30.68
C TYR A 233 7.91 -22.84 -31.14
N GLY A 234 7.67 -22.37 -32.37
CA GLY A 234 8.28 -21.17 -32.90
C GLY A 234 7.93 -19.90 -32.13
N ARG A 235 6.74 -19.82 -31.53
CA ARG A 235 6.33 -18.71 -30.65
C ARG A 235 6.97 -18.79 -29.27
N LEU A 236 7.09 -20.00 -28.70
CA LEU A 236 7.68 -20.23 -27.37
C LEU A 236 9.21 -20.13 -27.38
N VAL A 237 9.84 -20.52 -28.48
CA VAL A 237 11.30 -20.51 -28.69
C VAL A 237 11.61 -19.81 -30.02
N PRO A 238 11.48 -18.48 -30.07
CA PRO A 238 11.77 -17.73 -31.28
C PRO A 238 13.26 -17.85 -31.64
N ARG A 239 13.55 -17.89 -32.94
CA ARG A 239 14.93 -17.91 -33.43
C ARG A 239 15.51 -16.51 -33.37
N LEU A 240 16.44 -16.28 -32.45
CA LEU A 240 17.18 -15.02 -32.34
C LEU A 240 18.41 -15.06 -33.25
N LYS A 241 19.09 -13.92 -33.41
CA LYS A 241 20.36 -13.84 -34.18
C LYS A 241 21.44 -14.78 -33.63
N SER A 242 21.39 -15.07 -32.32
CA SER A 242 22.28 -15.99 -31.61
C SER A 242 21.79 -17.45 -31.60
N GLY A 243 20.75 -17.79 -32.37
CA GLY A 243 20.10 -19.10 -32.36
C GLY A 243 18.90 -19.17 -31.40
N ARG A 244 18.35 -20.37 -31.23
CA ARG A 244 17.31 -20.65 -30.22
C ARG A 244 17.95 -20.94 -28.88
N GLN A 245 17.35 -20.44 -27.81
CA GLN A 245 17.81 -20.72 -26.45
C GLN A 245 16.60 -20.89 -25.52
N PHE A 246 16.68 -21.85 -24.60
CA PHE A 246 15.69 -21.98 -23.54
C PHE A 246 15.99 -21.04 -22.39
N SER A 247 14.94 -20.43 -21.87
CA SER A 247 14.96 -19.79 -20.55
C SER A 247 14.99 -20.84 -19.43
N GLN A 248 15.41 -20.42 -18.24
CA GLN A 248 15.45 -21.30 -17.05
C GLN A 248 14.08 -21.95 -16.75
N ILE A 249 12.98 -21.23 -17.00
CA ILE A 249 11.62 -21.74 -16.79
C ILE A 249 11.30 -22.89 -17.77
N GLN A 250 11.73 -22.75 -19.03
CA GLN A 250 11.53 -23.77 -20.05
C GLN A 250 12.38 -25.02 -19.77
N ILE A 251 13.62 -24.85 -19.30
CA ILE A 251 14.46 -25.96 -18.84
C ILE A 251 13.79 -26.71 -17.67
N ASN A 252 13.24 -25.97 -16.70
CA ASN A 252 12.53 -26.58 -15.57
C ASN A 252 11.29 -27.35 -16.03
N ARG A 253 10.61 -26.89 -17.09
CA ARG A 253 9.49 -27.61 -17.70
C ARG A 253 9.95 -28.89 -18.39
N LEU A 254 11.02 -28.86 -19.19
CA LEU A 254 11.60 -30.04 -19.83
C LEU A 254 11.93 -31.12 -18.79
N LYS A 255 12.59 -30.74 -17.69
CA LYS A 255 12.87 -31.62 -16.56
C LYS A 255 11.61 -32.24 -15.95
N LYS A 256 10.56 -31.43 -15.73
CA LYS A 256 9.25 -31.94 -15.23
C LYS A 256 8.59 -32.92 -16.19
N LEU A 257 8.82 -32.78 -17.50
CA LEU A 257 8.30 -33.67 -18.53
C LEU A 257 9.18 -34.90 -18.78
N GLY A 258 10.32 -35.03 -18.07
CA GLY A 258 11.26 -36.13 -18.24
C GLY A 258 12.11 -36.03 -19.53
N ILE A 259 12.21 -34.84 -20.12
CA ILE A 259 12.99 -34.60 -21.34
C ILE A 259 14.42 -34.20 -20.94
N VAL A 260 15.41 -35.00 -21.36
CA VAL A 260 16.83 -34.81 -21.01
C VAL A 260 17.52 -33.84 -21.97
N GLU A 261 17.09 -33.80 -23.22
CA GLU A 261 17.65 -32.88 -24.22
C GLU A 261 17.30 -31.43 -23.86
N THR A 262 18.31 -30.57 -23.91
CA THR A 262 18.22 -29.14 -23.56
C THR A 262 18.60 -28.23 -24.72
N ASP A 263 18.99 -28.80 -25.87
CA ASP A 263 19.20 -28.08 -27.10
C ASP A 263 17.86 -27.91 -27.87
N PRO A 264 17.39 -26.66 -28.08
CA PRO A 264 16.13 -26.39 -28.76
C PRO A 264 16.00 -26.96 -30.17
N ASP A 265 17.11 -27.20 -30.87
CA ASP A 265 17.08 -27.67 -32.26
C ASP A 265 17.19 -29.20 -32.38
N LYS A 266 17.37 -29.92 -31.25
CA LYS A 266 17.52 -31.39 -31.21
C LYS A 266 16.31 -32.13 -30.64
N LEU A 267 15.28 -31.43 -30.17
CA LEU A 267 14.07 -32.08 -29.68
C LEU A 267 13.32 -32.79 -30.81
N THR A 268 12.86 -34.00 -30.52
CA THR A 268 11.98 -34.77 -31.40
C THR A 268 10.58 -34.15 -31.47
N GLU A 269 9.80 -34.47 -32.51
CA GLU A 269 8.43 -33.93 -32.65
C GLU A 269 7.52 -34.28 -31.46
N GLU A 270 7.68 -35.47 -30.88
CA GLU A 270 6.94 -35.90 -29.68
C GLU A 270 7.34 -35.12 -28.43
N GLU A 271 8.64 -34.84 -28.27
CA GLU A 271 9.13 -34.00 -27.17
C GLU A 271 8.68 -32.56 -27.33
N ILE A 272 8.71 -32.02 -28.56
CA ILE A 272 8.16 -30.71 -28.89
C ILE A 272 6.67 -30.67 -28.53
N LYS A 273 5.87 -31.66 -28.94
CA LYS A 273 4.44 -31.74 -28.63
C LYS A 273 4.19 -31.75 -27.12
N LYS A 274 4.87 -32.60 -26.35
CA LYS A 274 4.77 -32.63 -24.87
C LYS A 274 5.22 -31.31 -24.24
N PHE A 275 6.24 -30.67 -24.80
CA PHE A 275 6.74 -29.40 -24.32
C PHE A 275 5.77 -28.24 -24.57
N VAL A 276 5.24 -28.12 -25.79
CA VAL A 276 4.40 -26.98 -26.20
C VAL A 276 2.94 -27.11 -25.79
N ARG A 277 2.43 -28.32 -25.56
CA ARG A 277 1.04 -28.55 -25.14
C ARG A 277 0.91 -28.62 -23.62
N LEU A 278 -0.05 -27.88 -23.07
CA LEU A 278 -0.45 -28.00 -21.67
C LEU A 278 -1.56 -29.02 -21.50
N ASN A 279 -2.33 -29.32 -22.56
CA ASN A 279 -3.45 -30.28 -22.53
C ASN A 279 -4.39 -30.02 -21.36
N ILE A 280 -4.74 -28.75 -21.21
CA ILE A 280 -5.63 -28.29 -20.15
C ILE A 280 -7.02 -28.91 -20.38
N ASP A 281 -7.54 -29.67 -19.41
CA ASP A 281 -8.90 -30.21 -19.46
C ASP A 281 -9.91 -29.12 -19.05
N PRO A 282 -10.75 -28.62 -19.98
CA PRO A 282 -11.75 -27.59 -19.70
C PRO A 282 -12.73 -28.00 -18.58
N ASN A 283 -13.02 -29.29 -18.44
CA ASN A 283 -14.01 -29.78 -17.48
C ASN A 283 -13.49 -29.77 -16.04
N THR A 284 -12.17 -29.83 -15.87
CA THR A 284 -11.52 -29.76 -14.55
C THR A 284 -11.34 -28.33 -14.06
N ILE A 285 -11.39 -27.34 -14.97
CA ILE A 285 -11.24 -25.94 -14.61
C ILE A 285 -12.61 -25.36 -14.22
N THR A 286 -12.87 -25.32 -12.92
CA THR A 286 -14.01 -24.56 -12.38
C THR A 286 -13.63 -23.09 -12.22
N TRP A 287 -13.61 -22.33 -13.32
CA TRP A 287 -13.34 -20.88 -13.25
C TRP A 287 -14.64 -20.09 -13.05
N GLN A 288 -14.95 -19.71 -11.81
CA GLN A 288 -16.10 -18.85 -11.54
C GLN A 288 -15.72 -17.38 -11.80
N ARG A 289 -15.95 -16.90 -13.03
CA ARG A 289 -15.89 -15.47 -13.35
C ARG A 289 -16.87 -14.73 -12.41
N GLY A 290 -16.35 -13.93 -11.48
CA GLY A 290 -17.14 -13.01 -10.64
C GLY A 290 -17.63 -13.52 -9.27
N LYS A 291 -17.41 -14.77 -8.85
CA LYS A 291 -17.87 -15.27 -7.53
C LYS A 291 -16.85 -15.23 -6.40
N LEU A 292 -15.57 -14.92 -6.67
CA LEU A 292 -14.52 -14.91 -5.64
C LEU A 292 -14.78 -13.93 -4.48
N PHE A 293 -15.67 -12.94 -4.67
CA PHE A 293 -15.98 -11.91 -3.68
C PHE A 293 -17.19 -12.18 -2.78
N TRP A 294 -17.83 -13.35 -2.92
CA TRP A 294 -19.00 -13.76 -2.13
C TRP A 294 -18.70 -14.76 -1.01
N CYS A 295 -17.46 -14.87 -0.55
CA CYS A 295 -17.16 -15.60 0.68
C CYS A 295 -17.25 -14.62 1.87
N SER A 296 -18.44 -14.54 2.46
CA SER A 296 -18.69 -13.89 3.76
C SER A 296 -18.19 -14.78 4.90
#